data_AF-A0A6I9SK28-F1
#
_entry.id   AF-A0A6I9SK28-F1
#
_cell.length_a   1.000
_cell.length_b   1.000
_cell.length_c   1.000
_cell.angle_alpha   90.00
_cell.angle_beta   90.00
_cell.angle_gamma   90.00
#
_symmetry.space_group_name_H-M   'P 1'
#
loop_
_entity.id
_entity.type
_entity.pdbx_description
1 polymer ?
#
loop_
_entity_poly.entity_id
_entity_poly.type
_entity_poly.pdbx_seq_one_letter_code
_entity_poly.pdbx_strand_id
1 'polypeptide(L)'
;MQIQETNGTQAEMRRDGNLLNKLFRCIFYIQFLLIAILIIFLTFRGMLSAAHNHHFHPKKWYLLVLSSTAFSGITGLLWQAFTSYNPSRTLRTTFWLSPLLTCAFGILLVIIGTPGSLAASIIALASAILQSIYACWVNPRIEHACRILTISLPYHPPKVKTTVIISIITSTLYSSFLMSGIGGATATRTKIDTLFIFLILGSLTWTMQIIKNMMQVTVSHIKYMKFACGIEVDFKAVVKSAAKYSMGSICIGSILVPVLAVIRGLARTVSLVSGDVDEFMCFCANCCSGVASRIVAYGNRWGFVHVGVYNKGIVQASMDTWDMFRRAGMEKLIDSDLTSSFCFLCGVAEGSVCGLVGGTSALFIHMSYATEVSLYAFLTGYFMNRVAMASVQASITAYYVAYAENPQSQQFDSTIPSYIRGLQRSQA
;
A
#
# COMPACT_ATOMS: atom_id res chain seq x y z
N MET A 1 24.68 -8.02 36.02
CA MET A 1 23.41 -7.27 36.17
C MET A 1 22.85 -6.80 34.83
N GLN A 2 23.59 -6.03 34.01
CA GLN A 2 23.11 -5.56 32.69
C GLN A 2 22.60 -6.67 31.73
N ILE A 3 23.28 -7.83 31.63
CA ILE A 3 22.85 -8.92 30.73
C ILE A 3 21.51 -9.56 31.19
N GLN A 4 21.23 -9.54 32.49
CA GLN A 4 20.03 -10.13 33.07
C GLN A 4 18.83 -9.18 32.99
N GLU A 5 19.06 -7.86 33.09
CA GLU A 5 18.06 -6.82 32.81
C GLU A 5 17.67 -6.78 31.32
N THR A 6 18.63 -6.89 30.39
CA THR A 6 18.34 -6.93 28.94
C THR A 6 17.55 -8.17 28.56
N ASN A 7 17.85 -9.33 29.16
CA ASN A 7 17.08 -10.56 28.94
C ASN A 7 15.66 -10.48 29.54
N GLY A 8 15.50 -9.81 30.70
CA GLY A 8 14.19 -9.56 31.31
C GLY A 8 13.30 -8.66 30.45
N THR A 9 13.82 -7.52 29.99
CA THR A 9 13.10 -6.61 29.09
C THR A 9 12.77 -7.24 27.74
N GLN A 10 13.68 -8.07 27.19
CA GLN A 10 13.45 -8.77 25.92
C GLN A 10 12.41 -9.90 26.07
N ALA A 11 12.32 -10.54 27.24
CA ALA A 11 11.30 -11.53 27.56
C ALA A 11 9.91 -10.90 27.81
N GLU A 12 9.84 -9.77 28.52
CA GLU A 12 8.59 -8.99 28.70
C GLU A 12 8.08 -8.43 27.37
N MET A 13 8.92 -7.79 26.56
CA MET A 13 8.54 -7.31 25.23
C MET A 13 8.03 -8.45 24.31
N ARG A 14 8.60 -9.66 24.44
CA ARG A 14 8.16 -10.84 23.68
C ARG A 14 6.81 -11.37 24.17
N ARG A 15 6.50 -11.24 25.47
CA ARG A 15 5.22 -11.63 26.07
C ARG A 15 4.11 -10.64 25.71
N ASP A 16 4.37 -9.35 25.81
CA ASP A 16 3.41 -8.29 25.47
C ASP A 16 3.12 -8.25 23.97
N GLY A 17 4.16 -8.41 23.14
CA GLY A 17 4.01 -8.56 21.69
C GLY A 17 3.10 -9.75 21.31
N ASN A 18 3.17 -10.86 22.05
CA ASN A 18 2.32 -12.02 21.82
C ASN A 18 0.84 -11.79 22.21
N LEU A 19 0.58 -11.03 23.28
CA LEU A 19 -0.79 -10.66 23.68
C LEU A 19 -1.41 -9.68 22.67
N LEU A 20 -0.66 -8.65 22.30
CA LEU A 20 -1.10 -7.62 21.35
C LEU A 20 -1.36 -8.24 19.96
N ASN A 21 -0.53 -9.18 19.52
CA ASN A 21 -0.75 -9.95 18.30
C ASN A 21 -2.04 -10.78 18.33
N LYS A 22 -2.36 -11.43 19.45
CA LYS A 22 -3.61 -12.20 19.60
C LYS A 22 -4.83 -11.27 19.57
N LEU A 23 -4.75 -10.12 20.25
CA LEU A 23 -5.82 -9.13 20.31
C LEU A 23 -6.15 -8.60 18.91
N PHE A 24 -5.18 -8.08 18.16
CA PHE A 24 -5.41 -7.51 16.84
C PHE A 24 -5.90 -8.55 15.82
N ARG A 25 -5.45 -9.80 15.93
CA ARG A 25 -6.01 -10.91 15.14
C ARG A 25 -7.49 -11.13 15.46
N CYS A 26 -7.88 -11.08 16.74
CA CYS A 26 -9.28 -11.20 17.15
C CYS A 26 -10.13 -10.03 16.63
N ILE A 27 -9.64 -8.79 16.80
CA ILE A 27 -10.29 -7.57 16.30
C ILE A 27 -10.54 -7.68 14.80
N PHE A 28 -9.57 -8.13 14.02
CA PHE A 28 -9.72 -8.32 12.58
C PHE A 28 -10.86 -9.29 12.23
N TYR A 29 -10.92 -10.47 12.86
CA TYR A 29 -11.98 -11.44 12.57
C TYR A 29 -13.37 -10.95 13.00
N ILE A 30 -13.47 -10.30 14.16
CA ILE A 30 -14.72 -9.70 14.63
C ILE A 30 -15.17 -8.60 13.67
N GLN A 31 -14.26 -7.71 13.26
CA GLN A 31 -14.54 -6.65 12.32
C GLN A 31 -15.00 -7.20 10.96
N PHE A 32 -14.34 -8.23 10.45
CA PHE A 32 -14.73 -8.88 9.19
C PHE A 32 -16.14 -9.48 9.27
N LEU A 33 -16.46 -10.15 10.38
CA LEU A 33 -17.79 -10.73 10.62
C LEU A 33 -18.87 -9.64 10.72
N LEU A 34 -18.62 -8.58 11.51
CA LEU A 34 -19.56 -7.48 11.69
C LEU A 34 -19.84 -6.74 10.37
N ILE A 35 -18.80 -6.51 9.56
CA ILE A 35 -18.97 -5.90 8.24
C ILE A 35 -19.74 -6.83 7.31
N ALA A 36 -19.49 -8.14 7.34
CA ALA A 36 -20.26 -9.08 6.52
C ALA A 36 -21.76 -9.05 6.87
N ILE A 37 -22.10 -9.05 8.16
CA ILE A 37 -23.49 -8.91 8.64
C ILE A 37 -24.09 -7.58 8.18
N LEU A 38 -23.35 -6.49 8.34
CA LEU A 38 -23.78 -5.16 7.92
C LEU A 38 -24.07 -5.10 6.42
N ILE A 39 -23.19 -5.65 5.58
CA ILE A 39 -23.38 -5.68 4.12
C ILE A 39 -24.63 -6.47 3.75
N ILE A 40 -24.83 -7.66 4.34
CA ILE A 40 -26.03 -8.48 4.07
C ILE A 40 -27.30 -7.70 4.46
N PHE A 41 -27.30 -7.08 5.63
CA PHE A 41 -28.42 -6.25 6.10
C PHE A 41 -28.70 -5.08 5.16
N LEU A 42 -27.68 -4.32 4.76
CA LEU A 42 -27.83 -3.17 3.87
C LEU A 42 -28.29 -3.56 2.48
N THR A 43 -27.76 -4.65 1.91
CA THR A 43 -28.18 -5.15 0.60
C THR A 43 -29.65 -5.56 0.63
N PHE A 44 -30.10 -6.28 1.67
CA PHE A 44 -31.51 -6.67 1.80
C PHE A 44 -32.42 -5.44 2.00
N ARG A 45 -32.03 -4.52 2.88
CA ARG A 45 -32.74 -3.24 3.10
C ARG A 45 -32.85 -2.42 1.80
N GLY A 46 -31.77 -2.36 1.03
CA GLY A 46 -31.72 -1.65 -0.25
C GLY A 46 -32.63 -2.27 -1.30
N MET A 47 -32.67 -3.59 -1.39
CA MET A 47 -33.58 -4.31 -2.29
C MET A 47 -35.05 -4.06 -1.93
N LEU A 48 -35.41 -4.08 -0.64
CA LEU A 48 -36.76 -3.74 -0.18
C LEU A 48 -37.13 -2.29 -0.49
N SER A 49 -36.22 -1.34 -0.25
CA SER A 49 -36.43 0.08 -0.58
C SER A 49 -36.65 0.26 -2.09
N ALA A 50 -35.87 -0.43 -2.92
CA ALA A 50 -36.00 -0.37 -4.38
C ALA A 50 -37.33 -0.95 -4.90
N ALA A 51 -37.97 -1.85 -4.16
CA ALA A 51 -39.29 -2.38 -4.50
C ALA A 51 -40.41 -1.36 -4.24
N HIS A 52 -40.21 -0.46 -3.27
CA HIS A 52 -41.21 0.55 -2.89
C HIS A 52 -40.96 1.95 -3.47
N ASN A 53 -39.71 2.30 -3.80
CA ASN A 53 -39.33 3.65 -4.23
C ASN A 53 -38.69 3.66 -5.63
N HIS A 54 -39.15 4.54 -6.52
CA HIS A 54 -38.62 4.69 -7.89
C HIS A 54 -37.31 5.49 -8.00
N HIS A 55 -36.78 6.05 -6.91
CA HIS A 55 -35.59 6.92 -6.93
C HIS A 55 -34.26 6.18 -7.14
N PHE A 56 -34.20 4.87 -6.89
CA PHE A 56 -32.99 4.08 -7.02
C PHE A 56 -33.14 3.06 -8.14
N HIS A 57 -32.20 3.07 -9.10
CA HIS A 57 -32.17 2.12 -10.21
C HIS A 57 -31.13 1.02 -9.96
N PRO A 58 -31.47 -0.05 -9.23
CA PRO A 58 -30.51 -1.05 -8.76
C PRO A 58 -29.75 -1.70 -9.92
N LYS A 59 -30.45 -2.02 -11.02
CA LYS A 59 -29.83 -2.65 -12.20
C LYS A 59 -28.69 -1.81 -12.75
N LYS A 60 -28.85 -0.49 -12.81
CA LYS A 60 -27.88 0.40 -13.44
C LYS A 60 -26.74 0.75 -12.48
N TRP A 61 -27.04 0.90 -11.19
CA TRP A 61 -26.03 1.09 -10.15
C TRP A 61 -25.12 -0.13 -9.98
N TYR A 62 -25.70 -1.31 -9.75
CA TYR A 62 -24.92 -2.53 -9.52
C TYR A 62 -24.13 -2.95 -10.76
N LEU A 63 -24.73 -2.84 -11.96
CA LEU A 63 -24.02 -3.11 -13.21
C LEU A 63 -22.74 -2.28 -13.31
N LEU A 64 -22.85 -0.99 -13.05
CA LEU A 64 -21.76 -0.04 -13.23
C LEU A 64 -20.65 -0.18 -12.18
N VAL A 65 -20.99 -0.37 -10.90
CA VAL A 65 -19.99 -0.51 -9.83
C VAL A 65 -19.31 -1.89 -9.88
N LEU A 66 -20.06 -2.97 -10.12
CA LEU A 66 -19.49 -4.31 -10.21
C LEU A 66 -18.65 -4.49 -11.47
N SER A 67 -19.07 -3.95 -12.62
CA SER A 67 -18.24 -3.96 -13.82
C SER A 67 -16.94 -3.16 -13.65
N SER A 68 -17.00 -1.99 -13.00
CA SER A 68 -15.80 -1.20 -12.68
C SER A 68 -14.88 -1.94 -11.72
N THR A 69 -15.43 -2.67 -10.74
CA THR A 69 -14.65 -3.50 -9.80
C THR A 69 -13.99 -4.68 -10.53
N ALA A 70 -14.72 -5.37 -11.41
CA ALA A 70 -14.15 -6.45 -12.23
C ALA A 70 -13.03 -5.92 -13.15
N PHE A 71 -13.23 -4.75 -13.77
CA PHE A 71 -12.23 -4.08 -14.59
C PHE A 71 -10.97 -3.73 -13.78
N SER A 72 -11.11 -3.31 -12.51
CA SER A 72 -9.95 -3.10 -11.63
C SER A 72 -9.14 -4.38 -11.38
N GLY A 73 -9.79 -5.53 -11.19
CA GLY A 73 -9.09 -6.81 -11.04
C GLY A 73 -8.29 -7.19 -12.29
N ILE A 74 -8.88 -6.99 -13.48
CA ILE A 74 -8.23 -7.29 -14.77
C ILE A 74 -7.04 -6.36 -15.01
N THR A 75 -7.22 -5.06 -14.80
CA THR A 75 -6.15 -4.07 -15.01
C THR A 75 -4.99 -4.26 -14.02
N GLY A 76 -5.26 -4.62 -12.77
CA GLY A 76 -4.21 -4.99 -11.80
C GLY A 76 -3.38 -6.20 -12.22
N LEU A 77 -4.00 -7.23 -12.82
CA LEU A 77 -3.29 -8.38 -13.38
C LEU A 77 -2.41 -7.97 -14.57
N LEU A 78 -2.92 -7.10 -15.45
CA LEU A 78 -2.16 -6.57 -16.58
C LEU A 78 -0.95 -5.76 -16.10
N TRP A 79 -1.13 -4.89 -15.09
CA TRP A 79 -0.05 -4.07 -14.55
C TRP A 79 1.07 -4.91 -13.93
N GLN A 80 0.67 -5.97 -13.21
CA GLN A 80 1.61 -6.95 -12.66
C GLN A 80 2.37 -7.70 -13.77
N ALA A 81 1.68 -8.11 -14.84
CA ALA A 81 2.29 -8.80 -15.96
C ALA A 81 3.32 -7.90 -16.68
N PHE A 82 2.97 -6.63 -16.93
CA PHE A 82 3.90 -5.66 -17.51
C PHE A 82 5.14 -5.45 -16.64
N THR A 83 4.95 -5.30 -15.31
CA THR A 83 6.07 -5.14 -14.38
C THR A 83 6.98 -6.37 -14.34
N SER A 84 6.40 -7.57 -14.48
CA SER A 84 7.15 -8.83 -14.46
C SER A 84 7.93 -9.07 -15.76
N TYR A 85 7.41 -8.60 -16.90
CA TYR A 85 8.04 -8.80 -18.20
C TYR A 85 9.11 -7.74 -18.49
N ASN A 86 8.80 -6.45 -18.25
CA ASN A 86 9.70 -5.33 -18.52
C ASN A 86 9.73 -4.33 -17.35
N PRO A 87 10.35 -4.68 -16.21
CA PRO A 87 10.33 -3.85 -15.00
C PRO A 87 10.86 -2.44 -15.20
N SER A 88 11.97 -2.29 -15.92
CA SER A 88 12.62 -1.00 -16.17
C SER A 88 11.73 -0.06 -16.99
N ARG A 89 11.12 -0.59 -18.06
CA ARG A 89 10.21 0.17 -18.91
C ARG A 89 8.96 0.58 -18.14
N THR A 90 8.35 -0.35 -17.40
CA THR A 90 7.15 -0.07 -16.60
C THR A 90 7.42 0.97 -15.52
N LEU A 91 8.58 0.92 -14.86
CA LEU A 91 8.97 1.94 -13.88
C LEU A 91 9.05 3.30 -14.54
N ARG A 92 9.81 3.43 -15.63
CA ARG A 92 9.96 4.71 -16.33
C ARG A 92 8.62 5.25 -16.83
N THR A 93 7.79 4.43 -17.46
CA THR A 93 6.48 4.87 -17.96
C THR A 93 5.56 5.30 -16.84
N THR A 94 5.56 4.61 -15.69
CA THR A 94 4.67 4.94 -14.56
C THR A 94 4.91 6.35 -14.03
N PHE A 95 6.16 6.78 -13.89
CA PHE A 95 6.48 8.13 -13.38
C PHE A 95 5.92 9.25 -14.26
N TRP A 96 5.81 9.03 -15.58
CA TRP A 96 5.25 10.01 -16.52
C TRP A 96 3.74 9.82 -16.74
N LEU A 97 3.26 8.57 -16.76
CA LEU A 97 1.88 8.24 -17.05
C LEU A 97 0.95 8.53 -15.87
N SER A 98 1.40 8.30 -14.63
CA SER A 98 0.61 8.53 -13.42
C SER A 98 0.09 9.98 -13.29
N PRO A 99 0.92 11.04 -13.40
CA PRO A 99 0.43 12.41 -13.31
C PRO A 99 -0.55 12.76 -14.42
N LEU A 100 -0.33 12.27 -15.65
CA LEU A 100 -1.23 12.50 -16.79
C LEU A 100 -2.62 11.88 -16.56
N LEU A 101 -2.66 10.63 -16.12
CA LEU A 101 -3.91 9.93 -15.81
C LEU A 101 -4.64 10.58 -14.63
N THR A 102 -3.89 10.99 -13.60
CA THR A 102 -4.47 11.68 -12.44
C THR A 102 -5.08 13.03 -12.83
N CYS A 103 -4.41 13.77 -13.72
CA CYS A 103 -4.91 15.03 -14.27
C CYS A 103 -6.21 14.80 -15.06
N ALA A 104 -6.21 13.82 -15.98
CA ALA A 104 -7.40 13.46 -16.75
C ALA A 104 -8.58 13.07 -15.84
N PHE A 105 -8.32 12.30 -14.78
CA PHE A 105 -9.33 11.95 -13.78
C PHE A 105 -9.87 13.20 -13.05
N GLY A 106 -8.99 14.13 -12.67
CA GLY A 106 -9.38 15.42 -12.10
C GLY A 106 -10.29 16.23 -13.03
N ILE A 107 -9.97 16.29 -14.33
CA ILE A 107 -10.80 16.96 -15.34
C ILE A 107 -12.18 16.29 -15.46
N LEU A 108 -12.24 14.95 -15.48
CA LEU A 108 -13.52 14.24 -15.48
C LEU A 108 -14.39 14.61 -14.27
N LEU A 109 -13.79 14.71 -13.09
CA LEU A 109 -14.50 15.10 -11.86
C LEU A 109 -15.02 16.55 -11.91
N VAL A 110 -14.31 17.46 -12.61
CA VAL A 110 -14.81 18.81 -12.91
C VAL A 110 -16.02 18.75 -13.84
N ILE A 111 -15.96 17.93 -14.90
CA ILE A 111 -17.06 17.75 -15.85
C ILE A 111 -18.33 17.24 -15.16
N ILE A 112 -18.19 16.34 -14.17
CA ILE A 112 -19.34 15.83 -13.39
C ILE A 112 -20.02 16.96 -12.58
N GLY A 113 -19.28 17.97 -12.14
CA GLY A 113 -19.84 19.23 -11.60
C GLY A 113 -20.59 19.17 -10.27
N THR A 114 -20.61 18.02 -9.58
CA THR A 114 -21.24 17.92 -8.24
C THR A 114 -20.34 18.48 -7.14
N PRO A 115 -20.88 18.94 -5.99
CA PRO A 115 -20.05 19.45 -4.89
C PRO A 115 -18.97 18.45 -4.42
N GLY A 116 -19.32 17.16 -4.33
CA GLY A 116 -18.38 16.10 -3.96
C GLY A 116 -17.31 15.84 -5.02
N SER A 117 -17.68 15.87 -6.31
CA SER A 117 -16.71 15.68 -7.40
C SER A 117 -15.77 16.88 -7.54
N LEU A 118 -16.25 18.11 -7.31
CA LEU A 118 -15.42 19.31 -7.32
C LEU A 118 -14.39 19.32 -6.18
N ALA A 119 -14.79 18.90 -4.96
CA ALA A 119 -13.84 18.75 -3.87
C ALA A 119 -12.76 17.71 -4.20
N ALA A 120 -13.16 16.57 -4.78
CA ALA A 120 -12.23 15.53 -5.21
C ALA A 120 -11.35 15.96 -6.39
N SER A 121 -11.85 16.80 -7.30
CA SER A 121 -11.09 17.28 -8.46
C SER A 121 -9.95 18.21 -8.04
N ILE A 122 -10.17 19.08 -7.06
CA ILE A 122 -9.11 19.95 -6.49
C ILE A 122 -7.96 19.09 -5.95
N ILE A 123 -8.29 18.03 -5.19
CA ILE A 123 -7.29 17.11 -4.64
C ILE A 123 -6.57 16.36 -5.77
N ALA A 124 -7.31 15.85 -6.76
CA ALA A 124 -6.74 15.12 -7.88
C ALA A 124 -5.79 15.99 -8.71
N LEU A 125 -6.20 17.20 -9.08
CA LEU A 125 -5.39 18.15 -9.86
C LEU A 125 -4.14 18.61 -9.09
N ALA A 126 -4.29 18.95 -7.81
CA ALA A 126 -3.14 19.26 -6.96
C ALA A 126 -2.17 18.08 -6.86
N SER A 127 -2.68 16.85 -6.70
CA SER A 127 -1.86 15.65 -6.67
C SER A 127 -1.17 15.38 -8.01
N ALA A 128 -1.78 15.71 -9.15
CA ALA A 128 -1.17 15.55 -10.47
C ALA A 128 0.00 16.53 -10.67
N ILE A 129 -0.12 17.76 -10.17
CA ILE A 129 0.97 18.75 -10.17
C ILE A 129 2.13 18.26 -9.29
N LEU A 130 1.84 17.82 -8.07
CA LEU A 130 2.85 17.28 -7.16
C LEU A 130 3.56 16.05 -7.74
N GLN A 131 2.81 15.14 -8.37
CA GLN A 131 3.38 13.98 -9.06
C GLN A 131 4.30 14.39 -10.21
N SER A 132 3.91 15.40 -11.00
CA SER A 132 4.74 15.92 -12.11
C SER A 132 6.05 16.51 -11.61
N ILE A 133 6.00 17.37 -10.57
CA ILE A 133 7.19 17.95 -9.95
C ILE A 133 8.08 16.85 -9.37
N TYR A 134 7.49 15.88 -8.67
CA TYR A 134 8.21 14.75 -8.09
C TYR A 134 8.89 13.90 -9.17
N ALA A 135 8.20 13.59 -10.28
CA ALA A 135 8.76 12.84 -11.40
C ALA A 135 9.98 13.54 -12.03
N CYS A 136 9.91 14.87 -12.21
CA CYS A 136 11.04 15.67 -12.67
C CYS A 136 12.21 15.63 -11.68
N TRP A 137 11.93 15.79 -10.38
CA TRP A 137 12.95 15.83 -9.32
C TRP A 137 13.71 14.51 -9.17
N VAL A 138 13.01 13.37 -9.29
CA VAL A 138 13.61 12.06 -9.08
C VAL A 138 14.19 11.43 -10.34
N ASN A 139 14.08 12.08 -11.50
CA ASN A 139 14.53 11.57 -12.80
C ASN A 139 15.98 11.01 -12.78
N PRO A 140 16.98 11.65 -12.13
CA PRO A 140 18.35 11.11 -12.05
C PRO A 140 18.45 9.78 -11.29
N ARG A 141 17.50 9.48 -10.39
CA ARG A 141 17.51 8.28 -9.54
C ARG A 141 16.77 7.10 -10.17
N ILE A 142 16.04 7.33 -11.27
CA ILE A 142 15.24 6.30 -11.97
C ILE A 142 16.11 5.16 -12.47
N GLU A 143 17.31 5.43 -12.99
CA GLU A 143 18.20 4.39 -13.51
C GLU A 143 18.61 3.38 -12.43
N HIS A 144 18.95 3.87 -11.24
CA HIS A 144 19.27 3.02 -10.11
C HIS A 144 18.08 2.17 -9.68
N ALA A 145 16.89 2.77 -9.58
CA ALA A 145 15.67 2.05 -9.24
C ALA A 145 15.33 0.95 -10.26
N CYS A 146 15.52 1.22 -11.56
CA CYS A 146 15.37 0.23 -12.62
C CYS A 146 16.34 -0.95 -12.46
N ARG A 147 17.59 -0.68 -12.09
CA ARG A 147 18.60 -1.74 -11.86
C ARG A 147 18.22 -2.62 -10.67
N ILE A 148 17.87 -2.00 -9.53
CA ILE A 148 17.42 -2.72 -8.33
C ILE A 148 16.18 -3.58 -8.64
N LEU A 149 15.21 -3.02 -9.37
CA LEU A 149 14.00 -3.73 -9.77
C LEU A 149 14.33 -4.94 -10.65
N THR A 150 15.22 -4.78 -11.63
CA THR A 150 15.65 -5.85 -12.55
C THR A 150 16.42 -6.96 -11.84
N ILE A 151 17.19 -6.64 -10.79
CA ILE A 151 17.93 -7.65 -10.00
C ILE A 151 17.02 -8.39 -9.01
N SER A 152 16.01 -7.71 -8.45
CA SER A 152 15.17 -8.27 -7.38
C SER A 152 14.07 -9.20 -7.91
N LEU A 153 13.65 -9.03 -9.16
CA LEU A 153 12.52 -9.74 -9.78
C LEU A 153 12.78 -11.09 -10.49
N PRO A 154 13.96 -11.45 -11.05
CA PRO A 154 14.12 -12.59 -11.96
C PRO A 154 13.67 -13.94 -11.41
N TYR A 155 13.63 -14.09 -10.09
CA TYR A 155 13.19 -15.31 -9.42
C TYR A 155 11.77 -15.20 -8.84
N HIS A 156 10.72 -15.44 -9.63
CA HIS A 156 9.37 -15.64 -9.09
C HIS A 156 8.98 -17.11 -9.21
N PRO A 157 9.03 -17.89 -8.11
CA PRO A 157 8.50 -19.25 -8.11
C PRO A 157 7.07 -19.27 -8.67
N PRO A 158 6.67 -20.30 -9.44
CA PRO A 158 5.34 -20.37 -10.03
C PRO A 158 4.24 -20.18 -8.99
N LYS A 159 4.44 -20.74 -7.79
CA LYS A 159 3.55 -20.60 -6.63
C LYS A 159 3.37 -19.14 -6.16
N VAL A 160 4.38 -18.28 -6.32
CA VAL A 160 4.25 -16.84 -6.03
C VAL A 160 3.31 -16.18 -7.03
N LYS A 161 3.48 -16.44 -8.34
CA LYS A 161 2.58 -15.90 -9.38
C LYS A 161 1.13 -16.35 -9.14
N THR A 162 0.91 -17.63 -8.88
CA THR A 162 -0.41 -18.17 -8.54
C THR A 162 -1.02 -17.47 -7.33
N THR A 163 -0.23 -17.22 -6.28
CA THR A 163 -0.75 -16.56 -5.07
C THR A 163 -1.08 -15.10 -5.29
N VAL A 164 -0.32 -14.38 -6.13
CA VAL A 164 -0.71 -13.00 -6.48
C VAL A 164 -2.04 -13.01 -7.23
N ILE A 165 -2.23 -13.91 -8.20
CA ILE A 165 -3.50 -14.04 -8.92
C ILE A 165 -4.65 -14.34 -7.96
N ILE A 166 -4.49 -15.30 -7.05
CA ILE A 166 -5.48 -15.61 -6.02
C ILE A 166 -5.77 -14.39 -5.16
N SER A 167 -4.74 -13.65 -4.72
CA SER A 167 -4.92 -12.46 -3.88
C SER A 167 -5.70 -11.36 -4.60
N ILE A 168 -5.49 -11.15 -5.90
CA ILE A 168 -6.24 -10.18 -6.71
C ILE A 168 -7.69 -10.64 -6.89
N ILE A 169 -7.93 -11.93 -7.18
CA ILE A 169 -9.27 -12.49 -7.28
C ILE A 169 -10.04 -12.34 -5.96
N THR A 170 -9.44 -12.75 -4.84
CA THR A 170 -10.04 -12.60 -3.50
C THR A 170 -10.32 -11.14 -3.18
N SER A 171 -9.40 -10.23 -3.51
CA SER A 171 -9.59 -8.78 -3.32
C SER A 171 -10.73 -8.25 -4.19
N THR A 172 -10.84 -8.69 -5.44
CA THR A 172 -11.92 -8.29 -6.36
C THR A 172 -13.28 -8.76 -5.85
N LEU A 173 -13.36 -10.02 -5.40
CA LEU A 173 -14.59 -10.59 -4.82
C LEU A 173 -15.00 -9.86 -3.54
N TYR A 174 -14.03 -9.58 -2.66
CA TYR A 174 -14.28 -8.82 -1.43
C TYR A 174 -14.76 -7.39 -1.71
N SER A 175 -14.09 -6.67 -2.62
CA SER A 175 -14.53 -5.35 -3.07
C SER A 175 -15.95 -5.40 -3.64
N SER A 176 -16.25 -6.38 -4.49
CA SER A 176 -17.58 -6.55 -5.09
C SER A 176 -18.65 -6.77 -4.02
N PHE A 177 -18.34 -7.58 -3.01
CA PHE A 177 -19.22 -7.79 -1.87
C PHE A 177 -19.46 -6.49 -1.08
N LEU A 178 -18.42 -5.73 -0.77
CA LEU A 178 -18.57 -4.44 -0.07
C LEU A 178 -19.36 -3.40 -0.88
N MET A 179 -19.10 -3.32 -2.19
CA MET A 179 -19.83 -2.45 -3.11
C MET A 179 -21.33 -2.79 -3.16
N SER A 180 -21.68 -4.07 -2.96
CA SER A 180 -23.09 -4.49 -2.91
C SER A 180 -23.86 -3.81 -1.76
N GLY A 181 -23.25 -3.74 -0.58
CA GLY A 181 -23.84 -3.09 0.60
C GLY A 181 -23.84 -1.57 0.53
N ILE A 182 -22.84 -0.96 -0.11
CA ILE A 182 -22.85 0.48 -0.41
C ILE A 182 -24.07 0.83 -1.28
N GLY A 183 -24.36 0.03 -2.31
CA GLY A 183 -25.57 0.22 -3.11
C GLY A 183 -26.86 0.17 -2.29
N GLY A 184 -26.92 -0.71 -1.29
CA GLY A 184 -28.08 -0.79 -0.40
C GLY A 184 -28.23 0.43 0.51
N ALA A 185 -27.12 0.99 1.00
CA ALA A 185 -27.10 2.24 1.75
C ALA A 185 -27.50 3.45 0.87
N THR A 186 -26.96 3.53 -0.36
CA THR A 186 -27.29 4.58 -1.34
C THR A 186 -28.77 4.56 -1.75
N ALA A 187 -29.45 3.41 -1.68
CA ALA A 187 -30.88 3.29 -1.99
C ALA A 187 -31.81 3.96 -0.96
N THR A 188 -31.35 4.15 0.29
CA THR A 188 -32.20 4.67 1.39
C THR A 188 -31.83 6.11 1.80
N ARG A 189 -30.56 6.52 1.64
CA ARG A 189 -30.06 7.91 1.83
C ARG A 189 -30.40 8.55 3.20
N THR A 190 -30.35 7.79 4.27
CA THR A 190 -30.45 8.33 5.64
C THR A 190 -29.09 8.87 6.13
N LYS A 191 -29.10 9.75 7.14
CA LYS A 191 -27.84 10.25 7.75
C LYS A 191 -26.96 9.12 8.31
N ILE A 192 -27.57 8.03 8.76
CA ILE A 192 -26.88 6.84 9.27
C ILE A 192 -26.20 6.08 8.12
N ASP A 193 -26.77 6.10 6.91
CA ASP A 193 -26.19 5.43 5.74
C ASP A 193 -24.82 6.03 5.36
N THR A 194 -24.62 7.33 5.57
CA THR A 194 -23.29 7.97 5.41
C THR A 194 -22.26 7.38 6.37
N LEU A 195 -22.64 7.13 7.63
CA LEU A 195 -21.76 6.47 8.60
C LEU A 195 -21.45 5.02 8.17
N PHE A 196 -22.45 4.28 7.68
CA PHE A 196 -22.23 2.92 7.19
C PHE A 196 -21.30 2.87 5.98
N ILE A 197 -21.46 3.77 5.00
CA ILE A 197 -20.54 3.87 3.87
C ILE A 197 -19.12 4.15 4.36
N PHE A 198 -18.95 5.08 5.30
CA PHE A 198 -17.64 5.37 5.89
C PHE A 198 -17.02 4.12 6.56
N LEU A 199 -17.78 3.37 7.36
CA LEU A 199 -17.32 2.13 7.98
C LEU A 199 -16.94 1.05 6.95
N ILE A 200 -17.71 0.92 5.87
CA ILE A 200 -17.42 -0.03 4.78
C ILE A 200 -16.13 0.36 4.06
N LEU A 201 -15.92 1.64 3.74
CA LEU A 201 -14.70 2.12 3.09
C LEU A 201 -13.47 1.99 4.01
N GLY A 202 -13.64 2.23 5.31
CA GLY A 202 -12.61 1.96 6.31
C GLY A 202 -12.23 0.47 6.36
N SER A 203 -13.24 -0.41 6.36
CA SER A 203 -13.05 -1.86 6.28
C SER A 203 -12.32 -2.30 5.01
N LEU A 204 -12.72 -1.76 3.85
CA LEU A 204 -12.08 -2.00 2.57
C LEU A 204 -10.59 -1.66 2.65
N THR A 205 -10.28 -0.44 3.10
CA THR A 205 -8.92 0.07 3.21
C THR A 205 -8.05 -0.81 4.10
N TRP A 206 -8.55 -1.15 5.29
CA TRP A 206 -7.79 -1.94 6.25
C TRP A 206 -7.57 -3.39 5.75
N THR A 207 -8.61 -4.02 5.21
CA THR A 207 -8.53 -5.40 4.71
C THR A 207 -7.60 -5.50 3.50
N MET A 208 -7.68 -4.56 2.55
CA MET A 208 -6.78 -4.50 1.40
C MET A 208 -5.32 -4.35 1.81
N GLN A 209 -5.08 -3.52 2.82
CA GLN A 209 -3.75 -3.33 3.38
C GLN A 209 -3.24 -4.59 4.10
N ILE A 210 -4.11 -5.37 4.76
CA ILE A 210 -3.78 -6.70 5.32
C ILE A 210 -3.41 -7.68 4.22
N ILE A 211 -4.20 -7.78 3.14
CA ILE A 211 -3.89 -8.68 2.01
C ILE A 211 -2.53 -8.30 1.40
N LYS A 212 -2.31 -7.00 1.16
CA LYS A 212 -1.03 -6.46 0.66
C LYS A 212 0.15 -6.84 1.58
N ASN A 213 0.01 -6.62 2.88
CA ASN A 213 1.07 -6.89 3.84
C ASN A 213 1.29 -8.39 4.07
N MET A 214 0.25 -9.22 3.94
CA MET A 214 0.39 -10.68 3.93
C MET A 214 1.22 -11.16 2.75
N MET A 215 1.00 -10.60 1.56
CA MET A 215 1.85 -10.84 0.40
C MET A 215 3.27 -10.32 0.61
N GLN A 216 3.43 -9.14 1.23
CA GLN A 216 4.74 -8.58 1.58
C GLN A 216 5.53 -9.55 2.47
N VAL A 217 4.94 -10.04 3.56
CA VAL A 217 5.58 -10.95 4.52
C VAL A 217 5.94 -12.29 3.89
N THR A 218 5.00 -12.89 3.14
CA THR A 218 5.20 -14.24 2.58
C THR A 218 6.19 -14.26 1.42
N VAL A 219 6.08 -13.33 0.47
CA VAL A 219 6.98 -13.25 -0.68
C VAL A 219 8.37 -12.79 -0.25
N SER A 220 8.47 -11.83 0.69
CA SER A 220 9.77 -11.39 1.18
C SER A 220 10.50 -12.46 1.95
N HIS A 221 9.83 -13.30 2.75
CA HIS A 221 10.46 -14.46 3.40
C HIS A 221 11.13 -15.37 2.37
N ILE A 222 10.40 -15.78 1.34
CA ILE A 222 10.91 -16.72 0.32
C ILE A 222 12.08 -16.10 -0.44
N LYS A 223 11.95 -14.84 -0.85
CA LYS A 223 13.01 -14.10 -1.54
C LYS A 223 14.24 -13.91 -0.65
N TYR A 224 14.04 -13.57 0.61
CA TYR A 224 15.10 -13.40 1.59
C TYR A 224 15.88 -14.70 1.77
N MET A 225 15.20 -15.85 1.95
CA MET A 225 15.88 -17.15 2.10
C MET A 225 16.72 -17.50 0.86
N LYS A 226 16.26 -17.09 -0.33
CA LYS A 226 17.03 -17.25 -1.56
C LYS A 226 18.24 -16.32 -1.62
N PHE A 227 18.07 -15.03 -1.28
CA PHE A 227 19.14 -14.03 -1.37
C PHE A 227 20.19 -14.12 -0.26
N ALA A 228 19.81 -14.57 0.94
CA ALA A 228 20.69 -14.66 2.09
C ALA A 228 21.32 -16.06 2.22
N CYS A 229 20.55 -17.12 1.94
CA CYS A 229 20.96 -18.50 2.19
C CYS A 229 21.09 -19.34 0.91
N GLY A 230 20.62 -18.87 -0.25
CA GLY A 230 20.58 -19.67 -1.48
C GLY A 230 19.51 -20.78 -1.50
N ILE A 231 18.72 -20.92 -0.43
CA ILE A 231 17.79 -22.04 -0.19
C ILE A 231 16.39 -21.71 -0.73
N GLU A 232 15.73 -22.71 -1.29
CA GLU A 232 14.31 -22.64 -1.65
C GLU A 232 13.45 -23.19 -0.50
N VAL A 233 12.44 -22.41 -0.09
CA VAL A 233 11.52 -22.78 0.99
C VAL A 233 10.15 -23.10 0.42
N ASP A 234 9.46 -24.10 0.99
CA ASP A 234 8.11 -24.42 0.55
C ASP A 234 7.13 -23.27 0.84
N PHE A 235 6.56 -22.74 -0.25
CA PHE A 235 5.62 -21.62 -0.23
C PHE A 235 4.41 -21.88 0.70
N LYS A 236 3.85 -23.09 0.68
CA LYS A 236 2.64 -23.42 1.46
C LYS A 236 2.93 -23.40 2.95
N ALA A 237 4.08 -23.92 3.36
CA ALA A 237 4.55 -23.85 4.74
C ALA A 237 4.72 -22.39 5.21
N VAL A 238 5.33 -21.53 4.39
CA VAL A 238 5.53 -20.10 4.71
C VAL A 238 4.19 -19.37 4.87
N VAL A 239 3.25 -19.55 3.94
CA VAL A 239 1.91 -18.93 4.05
C VAL A 239 1.17 -19.41 5.29
N LYS A 240 1.18 -20.70 5.57
CA LYS A 240 0.53 -21.27 6.77
C LYS A 240 1.16 -20.73 8.06
N SER A 241 2.49 -20.60 8.09
CA SER A 241 3.21 -20.02 9.22
C SER A 241 2.84 -18.55 9.42
N ALA A 242 2.89 -17.75 8.35
CA ALA A 242 2.54 -16.34 8.40
C ALA A 242 1.09 -16.10 8.85
N ALA A 243 0.14 -16.92 8.37
CA ALA A 243 -1.26 -16.83 8.78
C ALA A 243 -1.48 -17.22 10.26
N LYS A 244 -0.70 -18.16 10.78
CA LYS A 244 -0.85 -18.65 12.16
C LYS A 244 -0.15 -17.74 13.17
N TYR A 245 1.08 -17.33 12.88
CA TYR A 245 1.97 -16.66 13.85
C TYR A 245 2.14 -15.16 13.58
N SER A 246 2.17 -14.73 12.32
CA SER A 246 2.45 -13.34 11.95
C SER A 246 1.21 -12.49 11.68
N MET A 247 0.01 -13.08 11.65
CA MET A 247 -1.24 -12.38 11.32
C MET A 247 -1.52 -11.18 12.23
N GLY A 248 -1.25 -11.30 13.53
CA GLY A 248 -1.39 -10.18 14.48
C GLY A 248 -0.47 -9.00 14.12
N SER A 249 0.82 -9.27 13.93
CA SER A 249 1.81 -8.30 13.49
C SER A 249 1.45 -7.66 12.15
N ILE A 250 0.90 -8.44 11.21
CA ILE A 250 0.42 -7.96 9.91
C ILE A 250 -0.75 -7.00 10.10
N CYS A 251 -1.74 -7.33 10.93
CA CYS A 251 -2.90 -6.47 11.21
C CYS A 251 -2.48 -5.13 11.83
N ILE A 252 -1.58 -5.17 12.82
CA ILE A 252 -1.03 -3.97 13.46
C ILE A 252 -0.25 -3.15 12.42
N GLY A 253 0.65 -3.80 11.66
CA GLY A 253 1.46 -3.15 10.65
C GLY A 253 0.63 -2.53 9.51
N SER A 254 -0.57 -3.05 9.24
CA SER A 254 -1.50 -2.50 8.26
C SER A 254 -2.14 -1.17 8.68
N ILE A 255 -2.17 -0.85 9.97
CA ILE A 255 -2.59 0.47 10.45
C ILE A 255 -1.37 1.34 10.74
N LEU A 256 -0.42 0.77 11.50
CA LEU A 256 0.72 1.49 12.04
C LEU A 256 1.62 2.03 10.92
N VAL A 257 2.05 1.20 9.97
CA VAL A 257 3.04 1.60 8.96
C VAL A 257 2.52 2.73 8.05
N PRO A 258 1.28 2.69 7.51
CA PRO A 258 0.73 3.81 6.76
C PRO A 258 0.59 5.09 7.59
N VAL A 259 0.10 5.00 8.83
CA VAL A 259 -0.07 6.17 9.71
C VAL A 259 1.27 6.84 9.99
N LEU A 260 2.30 6.06 10.34
CA LEU A 260 3.64 6.58 10.57
C LEU A 260 4.27 7.17 9.29
N ALA A 261 3.97 6.60 8.12
CA ALA A 261 4.41 7.16 6.84
C ALA A 261 3.78 8.54 6.57
N VAL A 262 2.49 8.72 6.88
CA VAL A 262 1.81 10.03 6.77
C VAL A 262 2.41 11.03 7.75
N ILE A 263 2.60 10.64 9.02
CA ILE A 263 3.22 11.52 10.03
C ILE A 263 4.64 11.92 9.61
N ARG A 264 5.46 10.98 9.11
CA ARG A 264 6.81 11.28 8.58
C ARG A 264 6.74 12.24 7.40
N GLY A 265 5.78 12.05 6.50
CA GLY A 265 5.55 12.93 5.35
C GLY A 265 5.24 14.36 5.79
N LEU A 266 4.27 14.53 6.69
CA LEU A 266 3.88 15.83 7.24
C LEU A 266 5.05 16.50 7.97
N ALA A 267 5.77 15.77 8.83
CA ALA A 267 6.92 16.30 9.55
C ALA A 267 8.03 16.79 8.60
N ARG A 268 8.29 16.07 7.50
CA ARG A 268 9.26 16.48 6.47
C ARG A 268 8.81 17.73 5.72
N THR A 269 7.53 17.82 5.34
CA THR A 269 6.99 19.02 4.69
C THR A 269 7.11 20.23 5.59
N VAL A 270 6.77 20.10 6.87
CA VAL A 270 6.92 21.19 7.86
C VAL A 270 8.39 21.60 7.98
N SER A 271 9.33 20.66 8.04
CA SER A 271 10.76 20.99 8.11
C SER A 271 11.29 21.72 6.86
N LEU A 272 10.73 21.44 5.67
CA LEU A 272 11.13 22.09 4.43
C LEU A 272 10.57 23.51 4.32
N VAL A 273 9.34 23.73 4.79
CA VAL A 273 8.70 25.06 4.78
C VAL A 273 9.32 25.98 5.85
N SER A 274 9.76 25.41 6.98
CA SER A 274 10.31 26.18 8.11
C SER A 274 11.79 26.55 7.95
N GLY A 275 12.47 26.05 6.91
CA GLY A 275 13.90 26.33 6.68
C GLY A 275 14.21 27.76 6.20
N ASP A 276 13.18 28.55 5.88
CA ASP A 276 13.31 29.85 5.21
C ASP A 276 12.68 31.03 6.00
N VAL A 277 12.09 30.77 7.18
CA VAL A 277 11.34 31.79 7.95
C VAL A 277 11.64 31.68 9.46
N ASP A 278 12.32 32.69 10.01
CA ASP A 278 12.57 32.97 11.43
C ASP A 278 13.31 31.92 12.32
N GLU A 279 14.16 32.43 13.22
CA GLU A 279 14.93 31.69 14.23
C GLU A 279 14.07 30.75 15.11
N PHE A 280 12.79 31.09 15.33
CA PHE A 280 11.88 30.31 16.16
C PHE A 280 11.30 29.08 15.43
N MET A 281 11.08 29.15 14.11
CA MET A 281 10.61 27.97 13.34
C MET A 281 11.74 26.97 13.06
N CYS A 282 13.00 27.39 13.13
CA CYS A 282 14.17 26.52 13.02
C CYS A 282 14.24 25.47 14.15
N PHE A 283 13.84 25.83 15.38
CA PHE A 283 13.77 24.88 16.51
C PHE A 283 12.69 23.80 16.30
N CYS A 284 11.53 24.19 15.78
CA CYS A 284 10.46 23.26 15.40
C CYS A 284 10.87 22.36 14.23
N ALA A 285 11.60 22.88 13.24
CA ALA A 285 12.10 22.10 12.11
C ALA A 285 13.07 20.99 12.54
N ASN A 286 14.00 21.31 13.45
CA ASN A 286 14.93 20.33 14.02
C ASN A 286 14.21 19.27 14.88
N CYS A 287 13.19 19.67 15.65
CA CYS A 287 12.34 18.74 16.40
C CYS A 287 11.55 17.80 15.47
N CYS A 288 10.88 18.34 14.45
CA CYS A 288 10.09 17.56 13.48
C CYS A 288 10.96 16.59 12.68
N SER A 289 12.17 17.00 12.28
CA SER A 289 13.15 16.12 11.63
C SER A 289 13.60 14.98 12.56
N GLY A 290 13.86 15.29 13.83
CA GLY A 290 14.19 14.30 14.86
C GLY A 290 13.05 13.30 15.10
N VAL A 291 11.81 13.77 15.17
CA VAL A 291 10.61 12.92 15.30
C VAL A 291 10.43 12.02 14.07
N ALA A 292 10.57 12.56 12.86
CA ALA A 292 10.48 11.79 11.61
C ALA A 292 11.53 10.67 11.53
N SER A 293 12.74 10.93 12.02
CA SER A 293 13.83 9.94 12.08
C SER A 293 13.53 8.83 13.08
N ARG A 294 13.07 9.19 14.29
CA ARG A 294 12.73 8.22 15.34
C ARG A 294 11.52 7.36 14.97
N ILE A 295 10.48 7.95 14.38
CA ILE A 295 9.24 7.25 14.01
C ILE A 295 9.50 6.08 13.03
N VAL A 296 10.45 6.23 12.11
CA VAL A 296 10.73 5.15 11.14
C VAL A 296 11.37 3.92 11.76
N ALA A 297 12.04 4.05 12.91
CA ALA A 297 12.50 2.89 13.64
C ALA A 297 11.32 2.04 14.15
N TYR A 298 10.18 2.64 14.50
CA TYR A 298 9.05 1.93 15.12
C TYR A 298 8.06 1.30 14.12
N GLY A 299 8.01 1.79 12.89
CA GLY A 299 7.18 1.18 11.86
C GLY A 299 7.61 1.56 10.46
N ASN A 300 8.20 0.58 9.79
CA ASN A 300 8.69 0.69 8.43
C ASN A 300 8.32 -0.57 7.63
N ARG A 301 8.30 -0.44 6.30
CA ARG A 301 7.98 -1.56 5.41
C ARG A 301 9.02 -2.70 5.45
N TRP A 302 10.24 -2.41 5.89
CA TRP A 302 11.35 -3.36 5.93
C TRP A 302 11.18 -4.37 7.06
N GLY A 303 10.56 -3.94 8.17
CA GLY A 303 10.19 -4.81 9.29
C GLY A 303 9.31 -5.99 8.88
N PHE A 304 8.50 -5.88 7.82
CA PHE A 304 7.71 -7.03 7.33
C PHE A 304 8.58 -8.22 6.89
N VAL A 305 9.83 -8.00 6.47
CA VAL A 305 10.77 -9.08 6.15
C VAL A 305 11.12 -9.85 7.43
N HIS A 306 11.48 -9.15 8.51
CA HIS A 306 11.79 -9.77 9.80
C HIS A 306 10.56 -10.40 10.48
N VAL A 307 9.36 -9.85 10.26
CA VAL A 307 8.09 -10.48 10.68
C VAL A 307 7.89 -11.83 9.98
N GLY A 308 8.27 -11.94 8.71
CA GLY A 308 8.17 -13.18 7.96
C GLY A 308 9.24 -14.20 8.33
N VAL A 309 10.50 -13.78 8.35
CA VAL A 309 11.67 -14.65 8.52
C VAL A 309 11.84 -15.08 9.98
N TYR A 310 11.76 -14.15 10.93
CA TYR A 310 12.07 -14.40 12.34
C TYR A 310 10.82 -14.47 13.24
N ASN A 311 9.62 -14.34 12.68
CA ASN A 311 8.34 -14.31 13.42
C ASN A 311 8.33 -13.28 14.57
N LYS A 312 8.92 -12.09 14.34
CA LYS A 312 8.95 -10.99 15.31
C LYS A 312 7.67 -10.16 15.26
N GLY A 313 7.38 -9.42 16.33
CA GLY A 313 6.36 -8.35 16.33
C GLY A 313 6.77 -7.24 15.36
N ILE A 314 5.81 -6.58 14.69
CA ILE A 314 6.13 -5.57 13.64
C ILE A 314 6.99 -4.42 14.17
N VAL A 315 6.75 -3.94 15.40
CA VAL A 315 7.52 -2.84 15.99
C VAL A 315 8.98 -3.25 16.22
N GLN A 316 9.18 -4.39 16.90
CA GLN A 316 10.54 -4.93 17.12
C GLN A 316 11.25 -5.22 15.79
N ALA A 317 10.52 -5.79 14.83
CA ALA A 317 11.05 -6.09 13.51
C ALA A 317 11.46 -4.82 12.76
N SER A 318 10.68 -3.74 12.87
CA SER A 318 11.01 -2.44 12.30
C SER A 318 12.24 -1.81 12.96
N MET A 319 12.39 -1.93 14.28
CA MET A 319 13.55 -1.39 15.01
C MET A 319 14.82 -2.13 14.60
N ASP A 320 14.79 -3.47 14.64
CA ASP A 320 15.93 -4.31 14.28
C ASP A 320 16.41 -4.06 12.84
N THR A 321 15.46 -3.97 11.89
CA THR A 321 15.80 -3.70 10.48
C THR A 321 16.37 -2.31 10.27
N TRP A 322 15.85 -1.30 10.98
CA TRP A 322 16.36 0.06 10.89
C TRP A 322 17.77 0.21 11.47
N ASP A 323 18.03 -0.40 12.63
CA ASP A 323 19.36 -0.41 13.23
C ASP A 323 20.38 -1.16 12.36
N MET A 324 19.97 -2.24 11.72
CA MET A 324 20.78 -2.96 10.74
C MET A 324 21.15 -2.06 9.55
N PHE A 325 20.21 -1.32 8.99
CA PHE A 325 20.50 -0.38 7.91
C PHE A 325 21.43 0.76 8.33
N ARG A 326 21.32 1.24 9.57
CA ARG A 326 22.24 2.24 10.11
C ARG A 326 23.66 1.70 10.20
N ARG A 327 23.83 0.47 10.72
CA ARG A 327 25.14 -0.20 10.80
C ARG A 327 25.75 -0.46 9.43
N ALA A 328 24.92 -0.78 8.43
CA ALA A 328 25.36 -0.99 7.05
C ALA A 328 25.56 0.33 6.26
N GLY A 329 25.30 1.50 6.85
CA GLY A 329 25.43 2.79 6.16
C GLY A 329 24.41 3.02 5.03
N MET A 330 23.26 2.34 5.08
CA MET A 330 22.26 2.31 4.02
C MET A 330 21.13 3.34 4.18
N GLU A 331 21.14 4.17 5.23
CA GLU A 331 20.07 5.15 5.48
C GLU A 331 19.85 6.09 4.28
N LYS A 332 20.93 6.66 3.72
CA LYS A 332 20.86 7.54 2.54
C LYS A 332 20.35 6.81 1.29
N LEU A 333 20.77 5.57 1.10
CA LEU A 333 20.31 4.71 0.00
C LEU A 333 18.79 4.49 0.10
N ILE A 334 18.30 4.16 1.29
CA ILE A 334 16.87 3.93 1.54
C ILE A 334 16.04 5.19 1.35
N ASP A 335 16.52 6.34 1.80
CA ASP A 335 15.83 7.62 1.59
C ASP A 335 15.81 8.04 0.11
N SER A 336 16.77 7.56 -0.70
CA SER A 336 16.81 7.78 -2.15
C SER A 336 16.03 6.75 -2.98
N ASP A 337 15.54 5.67 -2.35
CA ASP A 337 14.84 4.59 -3.04
C ASP A 337 13.49 5.06 -3.62
N LEU A 338 13.31 4.80 -4.92
CA LEU A 338 12.08 5.15 -5.64
C LEU A 338 11.07 4.01 -5.72
N THR A 339 11.42 2.80 -5.27
CA THR A 339 10.55 1.62 -5.48
C THR A 339 9.25 1.70 -4.68
N SER A 340 9.27 2.34 -3.51
CA SER A 340 8.04 2.65 -2.75
C SER A 340 7.12 3.59 -3.53
N SER A 341 7.70 4.67 -4.04
CA SER A 341 6.98 5.69 -4.81
C SER A 341 6.45 5.10 -6.11
N PHE A 342 7.23 4.28 -6.80
CA PHE A 342 6.80 3.53 -7.97
C PHE A 342 5.55 2.68 -7.67
N CYS A 343 5.55 1.85 -6.63
CA CYS A 343 4.39 1.02 -6.29
C CYS A 343 3.16 1.86 -5.90
N PHE A 344 3.36 3.03 -5.28
CA PHE A 344 2.29 3.98 -4.98
C PHE A 344 1.72 4.61 -6.26
N LEU A 345 2.58 5.12 -7.15
CA LEU A 345 2.21 5.75 -8.42
C LEU A 345 1.51 4.77 -9.37
N CYS A 346 1.94 3.50 -9.42
CA CYS A 346 1.19 2.48 -10.15
C CYS A 346 -0.25 2.40 -9.64
N GLY A 347 -0.45 2.46 -8.31
CA GLY A 347 -1.79 2.40 -7.71
C GLY A 347 -2.63 3.63 -8.05
N VAL A 348 -2.03 4.82 -7.99
CA VAL A 348 -2.71 6.06 -8.37
C VAL A 348 -3.05 6.07 -9.87
N ALA A 349 -2.16 5.57 -10.72
CA ALA A 349 -2.40 5.43 -12.15
C ALA A 349 -3.57 4.48 -12.44
N GLU A 350 -3.56 3.26 -11.87
CA GLU A 350 -4.65 2.29 -12.07
C GLU A 350 -5.98 2.78 -11.48
N GLY A 351 -5.95 3.39 -10.30
CA GLY A 351 -7.11 4.05 -9.72
C GLY A 351 -7.66 5.12 -10.67
N SER A 352 -6.81 5.98 -11.24
CA SER A 352 -7.23 6.99 -12.20
C SER A 352 -7.85 6.39 -13.46
N VAL A 353 -7.29 5.30 -14.00
CA VAL A 353 -7.87 4.57 -15.14
C VAL A 353 -9.24 4.00 -14.80
N CYS A 354 -9.38 3.33 -13.65
CA CYS A 354 -10.66 2.76 -13.22
C CYS A 354 -11.71 3.84 -12.95
N GLY A 355 -11.30 4.93 -12.31
CA GLY A 355 -12.16 6.09 -12.05
C GLY A 355 -12.61 6.80 -13.33
N LEU A 356 -11.72 6.92 -14.33
CA LEU A 356 -12.03 7.46 -15.66
C LEU A 356 -13.06 6.59 -16.38
N VAL A 357 -12.82 5.28 -16.45
CA VAL A 357 -13.73 4.33 -17.11
C VAL A 357 -15.08 4.31 -16.39
N GLY A 358 -15.08 4.10 -15.07
CA GLY A 358 -16.31 4.05 -14.28
C GLY A 358 -17.10 5.35 -14.32
N GLY A 359 -16.44 6.50 -14.16
CA GLY A 359 -17.09 7.82 -14.21
C GLY A 359 -17.63 8.15 -15.59
N THR A 360 -16.89 7.85 -16.66
CA THR A 360 -17.36 8.07 -18.04
C THR A 360 -18.56 7.17 -18.35
N SER A 361 -18.51 5.89 -18.02
CA SER A 361 -19.66 4.98 -18.16
C SER A 361 -20.86 5.44 -17.35
N ALA A 362 -20.64 6.01 -16.16
CA ALA A 362 -21.71 6.58 -15.35
C ALA A 362 -22.37 7.79 -16.01
N LEU A 363 -21.59 8.70 -16.60
CA LEU A 363 -22.13 9.86 -17.32
C LEU A 363 -23.06 9.45 -18.46
N PHE A 364 -22.73 8.36 -19.19
CA PHE A 364 -23.55 7.85 -20.28
C PHE A 364 -24.81 7.10 -19.80
N ILE A 365 -24.75 6.38 -18.67
CA ILE A 365 -25.86 5.54 -18.19
C ILE A 365 -26.78 6.30 -17.23
N HIS A 366 -26.22 6.95 -16.21
CA HIS A 366 -26.91 7.76 -15.21
C HIS A 366 -25.98 8.78 -14.54
N MET A 367 -26.09 10.04 -14.97
CA MET A 367 -25.29 11.15 -14.47
C MET A 367 -25.34 11.32 -12.94
N SER A 368 -26.48 11.03 -12.29
CA SER A 368 -26.65 11.15 -10.84
C SER A 368 -25.71 10.26 -10.01
N TYR A 369 -25.18 9.20 -10.62
CA TYR A 369 -24.29 8.23 -9.98
C TYR A 369 -22.82 8.48 -10.32
N ALA A 370 -22.49 9.43 -11.20
CA ALA A 370 -21.16 9.59 -11.74
C ALA A 370 -20.09 9.87 -10.69
N THR A 371 -20.39 10.70 -9.69
CA THR A 371 -19.46 11.00 -8.60
C THR A 371 -19.15 9.77 -7.74
N GLU A 372 -20.18 9.06 -7.29
CA GLU A 372 -19.99 7.90 -6.42
C GLU A 372 -19.24 6.76 -7.15
N VAL A 373 -19.65 6.44 -8.39
CA VAL A 373 -19.00 5.39 -9.20
C VAL A 373 -17.55 5.73 -9.47
N SER A 374 -17.26 6.97 -9.90
CA SER A 374 -15.89 7.37 -10.25
C SER A 374 -14.96 7.28 -9.05
N LEU A 375 -15.42 7.71 -7.87
CA LEU A 375 -14.64 7.62 -6.62
C LEU A 375 -14.47 6.17 -6.14
N TYR A 376 -15.52 5.35 -6.19
CA TYR A 376 -15.43 3.94 -5.80
C TYR A 376 -14.54 3.14 -6.76
N ALA A 377 -14.70 3.35 -8.07
CA ALA A 377 -13.85 2.72 -9.08
C ALA A 377 -12.38 3.13 -8.95
N PHE A 378 -12.12 4.41 -8.64
CA PHE A 378 -10.76 4.89 -8.32
C PHE A 378 -10.18 4.16 -7.11
N LEU A 379 -10.94 4.07 -6.03
CA LEU A 379 -10.49 3.46 -4.79
C LEU A 379 -10.24 1.95 -4.95
N THR A 380 -11.13 1.23 -5.64
CA THR A 380 -10.95 -0.20 -5.92
C THR A 380 -9.76 -0.44 -6.83
N GLY A 381 -9.60 0.33 -7.91
CA GLY A 381 -8.43 0.28 -8.80
C GLY A 381 -7.12 0.52 -8.07
N TYR A 382 -7.10 1.55 -7.21
CA TYR A 382 -5.93 1.81 -6.36
C TYR A 382 -5.56 0.59 -5.52
N PHE A 383 -6.50 0.02 -4.78
CA PHE A 383 -6.20 -1.11 -3.90
C PHE A 383 -5.84 -2.39 -4.65
N MET A 384 -6.53 -2.69 -5.78
CA MET A 384 -6.20 -3.86 -6.61
C MET A 384 -4.74 -3.80 -7.06
N ASN A 385 -4.31 -2.66 -7.59
CA ASN A 385 -2.92 -2.52 -7.98
C ASN A 385 -1.94 -2.58 -6.80
N ARG A 386 -2.29 -1.98 -5.65
CA ARG A 386 -1.41 -2.03 -4.46
C ARG A 386 -1.20 -3.48 -4.02
N VAL A 387 -2.22 -4.33 -4.11
CA VAL A 387 -2.11 -5.78 -3.86
C VAL A 387 -1.27 -6.46 -4.95
N ALA A 388 -1.50 -6.13 -6.23
CA ALA A 388 -0.74 -6.68 -7.36
C ALA A 388 0.77 -6.40 -7.25
N MET A 389 1.14 -5.16 -6.92
CA MET A 389 2.51 -4.70 -6.74
C MET A 389 3.15 -5.15 -5.42
N ALA A 390 2.39 -5.76 -4.51
CA ALA A 390 2.92 -6.20 -3.21
C ALA A 390 4.06 -7.20 -3.36
N SER A 391 3.96 -8.12 -4.32
CA SER A 391 5.02 -9.12 -4.59
C SER A 391 6.32 -8.50 -5.10
N VAL A 392 6.21 -7.45 -5.92
CA VAL A 392 7.33 -6.68 -6.45
C VAL A 392 8.00 -5.92 -5.31
N GLN A 393 7.21 -5.21 -4.51
CA GLN A 393 7.70 -4.49 -3.33
C GLN A 393 8.35 -5.44 -2.33
N ALA A 394 7.79 -6.63 -2.11
CA ALA A 394 8.33 -7.66 -1.22
C ALA A 394 9.72 -8.13 -1.66
N SER A 395 9.89 -8.35 -2.97
CA SER A 395 11.14 -8.83 -3.56
C SER A 395 12.27 -7.81 -3.36
N ILE A 396 11.98 -6.53 -3.58
CA ILE A 396 12.92 -5.43 -3.37
C ILE A 396 13.26 -5.29 -1.89
N THR A 397 12.25 -5.36 -1.00
CA THR A 397 12.50 -5.29 0.44
C THR A 397 13.37 -6.42 0.95
N ALA A 398 13.16 -7.64 0.42
CA ALA A 398 13.98 -8.79 0.77
C ALA A 398 15.42 -8.62 0.31
N TYR A 399 15.65 -8.10 -0.91
CA TYR A 399 16.99 -7.87 -1.45
C TYR A 399 17.78 -6.86 -0.60
N TYR A 400 17.19 -5.72 -0.24
CA TYR A 400 17.86 -4.74 0.61
C TYR A 400 18.13 -5.26 2.03
N VAL A 401 17.17 -5.96 2.64
CA VAL A 401 17.34 -6.53 3.99
C VAL A 401 18.42 -7.61 3.99
N ALA A 402 18.40 -8.51 3.01
CA ALA A 402 19.41 -9.57 2.91
C ALA A 402 20.82 -9.01 2.67
N TYR A 403 20.95 -7.96 1.85
CA TYR A 403 22.22 -7.25 1.67
C TYR A 403 22.69 -6.59 2.97
N ALA A 404 21.79 -5.91 3.69
CA ALA A 404 22.14 -5.21 4.92
C ALA A 404 22.62 -6.14 6.04
N GLU A 405 22.12 -7.38 6.07
CA GLU A 405 22.49 -8.37 7.07
C GLU A 405 23.88 -8.97 6.82
N ASN A 406 24.26 -9.15 5.56
CA ASN A 406 25.61 -9.58 5.20
C ASN A 406 26.14 -8.85 3.94
N PRO A 407 26.62 -7.59 4.09
CA PRO A 407 27.10 -6.78 2.96
C PRO A 407 28.34 -7.36 2.27
N GLN A 408 29.07 -8.27 2.92
CA GLN A 408 30.28 -8.92 2.40
C GLN A 408 30.00 -10.25 1.68
N SER A 409 28.74 -10.69 1.63
CA SER A 409 28.37 -11.93 0.96
C SER A 409 28.67 -11.86 -0.54
N GLN A 410 29.30 -12.91 -1.08
CA GLN A 410 29.58 -13.06 -2.50
C GLN A 410 28.32 -13.24 -3.36
N GLN A 411 27.15 -13.43 -2.73
CA GLN A 411 25.87 -13.57 -3.43
C GLN A 411 25.33 -12.24 -3.97
N PHE A 412 25.85 -11.10 -3.49
CA PHE A 412 25.45 -9.77 -3.95
C PHE A 412 26.45 -9.18 -4.94
N ASP A 413 25.92 -8.45 -5.91
CA ASP A 413 26.71 -7.71 -6.89
C ASP A 413 27.15 -6.34 -6.36
N SER A 414 27.94 -5.62 -7.16
CA SER A 414 28.45 -4.31 -6.78
C SER A 414 27.41 -3.18 -6.90
N THR A 415 26.14 -3.49 -7.20
CA THR A 415 25.09 -2.49 -7.44
C THR A 415 24.82 -1.59 -6.23
N ILE A 416 24.64 -2.16 -5.04
CA ILE A 416 24.42 -1.37 -3.82
C ILE A 416 25.70 -0.58 -3.43
N PRO A 417 26.90 -1.20 -3.31
CA PRO A 417 28.12 -0.48 -2.98
C PRO A 417 28.50 0.64 -3.96
N SER A 418 28.29 0.43 -5.27
CA SER A 418 28.60 1.44 -6.29
C SER A 418 27.69 2.66 -6.16
N TYR A 419 26.41 2.45 -5.86
CA TYR A 419 25.48 3.56 -5.67
C TYR A 419 25.73 4.33 -4.37
N ILE A 420 26.05 3.65 -3.27
CA ILE A 420 26.43 4.30 -2.01
C ILE A 420 27.66 5.22 -2.24
N ARG A 421 28.68 4.72 -2.94
CA ARG A 421 29.85 5.54 -3.31
C ARG A 421 29.48 6.72 -4.21
N GLY A 422 28.56 6.53 -5.14
CA GLY A 422 28.02 7.61 -5.97
C GLY A 422 27.34 8.71 -5.14
N LEU A 423 26.47 8.33 -4.21
CA LEU A 423 25.81 9.27 -3.30
C LEU A 423 26.80 10.03 -2.41
N GLN A 424 27.86 9.36 -1.93
CA GLN A 424 28.91 10.01 -1.14
C GLN A 424 29.69 11.04 -1.97
N ARG A 425 30.01 10.74 -3.23
CA ARG A 425 30.71 11.66 -4.13
C ARG A 425 29.88 12.88 -4.51
N SER A 426 28.56 12.77 -4.60
CA SER A 426 27.70 13.92 -4.89
C SER A 426 27.48 14.85 -3.69
N GLN A 427 27.97 14.46 -2.50
CA GLN A 427 27.83 15.22 -1.25
C GLN A 427 29.16 15.81 -0.74
N ALA A 428 30.28 15.36 -1.30
CA ALA A 428 31.60 15.97 -1.14
C ALA A 428 31.80 17.00 -2.25
#